data_AF-A0A6B2S3P2-F1
#
_entry.id   AF-A0A6B2S3P2-F1
#
_cell.length_a   1.000
_cell.length_b   1.000
_cell.length_c   1.000
_cell.angle_alpha   90.00
_cell.angle_beta   90.00
_cell.angle_gamma   90.00
#
_symmetry.space_group_name_H-M   'P 1'
#
loop_
_entity.id
_entity.type
_entity.pdbx_description
1 polymer ?
#
loop_
_entity_poly.entity_id
_entity_poly.type
_entity_poly.pdbx_seq_one_letter_code
_entity_poly.pdbx_strand_id
1 'polypeptide(L)'
;MPYFQPLSTKPEPPVYAVSQPVPRPPGPGLRLEEPLPKPSSLDPGTVHAFSQYAVGGVWVRDPDANHELNSQGAKAVLYVINVGDRDIQIGSHIHLADANEDLLFFVDKDAAAQAERVLTARHLSRPEQIAEARRFAHDRSKTPGRAPWGFRLDVAPGDSKRFSPEHAPSDKIEVVEMGGNRRVPGLRKDKPAGDVDLD
;
A
#
# COMPACT_ATOMS: atom_id res chain seq x y z
N MET A 1 -3.09 -23.20 -40.92
CA MET A 1 -1.92 -23.84 -40.30
C MET A 1 -2.09 -23.77 -38.78
N PRO A 2 -2.63 -24.79 -38.11
CA PRO A 2 -2.72 -24.80 -36.65
C PRO A 2 -1.37 -25.23 -36.03
N TYR A 3 -0.97 -24.49 -35.00
CA TYR A 3 0.32 -24.54 -34.33
C TYR A 3 0.27 -25.54 -33.15
N PHE A 4 0.09 -26.83 -33.41
CA PHE A 4 0.21 -27.85 -32.36
C PHE A 4 0.87 -29.12 -32.90
N GLN A 5 2.01 -29.50 -32.31
CA GLN A 5 2.66 -30.79 -32.57
C GLN A 5 1.92 -31.92 -31.84
N PRO A 6 1.77 -33.11 -32.44
CA PRO A 6 1.18 -34.27 -31.78
C PRO A 6 2.07 -34.82 -30.68
N LEU A 7 1.45 -35.30 -29.59
CA LEU A 7 2.06 -35.83 -28.35
C LEU A 7 3.07 -36.98 -28.53
N SER A 8 3.20 -37.54 -29.73
CA SER A 8 3.98 -38.77 -29.98
C SER A 8 5.51 -38.57 -30.06
N THR A 9 6.01 -37.34 -29.94
CA THR A 9 7.46 -37.03 -30.04
C THR A 9 8.06 -36.46 -28.76
N LYS A 10 7.36 -36.56 -27.62
CA LYS A 10 7.89 -36.10 -26.33
C LYS A 10 8.80 -37.21 -25.75
N PRO A 11 10.09 -36.96 -25.48
CA PRO A 11 10.95 -37.99 -24.89
C PRO A 11 10.41 -38.38 -23.51
N GLU A 12 10.36 -39.69 -23.23
CA GLU A 12 9.94 -40.18 -21.92
C GLU A 12 10.94 -39.71 -20.85
N PRO A 13 10.46 -39.19 -19.71
CA PRO A 13 11.34 -38.79 -18.62
C PRO A 13 12.05 -40.03 -18.05
N PRO A 14 13.32 -39.92 -17.63
CA PRO A 14 14.04 -41.03 -17.03
C PRO A 14 13.32 -41.51 -15.77
N VAL A 15 13.12 -42.83 -15.69
CA VAL A 15 12.58 -43.49 -14.49
C VAL A 15 13.67 -43.50 -13.42
N TYR A 16 13.57 -42.60 -12.45
CA TYR A 16 14.41 -42.66 -11.25
C TYR A 16 13.89 -43.78 -10.35
N ALA A 17 14.78 -44.70 -9.96
CA ALA A 17 14.49 -45.69 -8.94
C ALA A 17 14.07 -44.97 -7.65
N VAL A 18 12.87 -45.26 -7.17
CA VAL A 18 12.32 -44.69 -5.93
C VAL A 18 13.23 -45.13 -4.79
N SER A 19 14.14 -44.23 -4.39
CA SER A 19 14.84 -44.32 -3.12
C SER A 19 13.77 -44.32 -2.03
N GLN A 20 13.99 -45.11 -0.98
CA GLN A 20 13.05 -45.41 0.11
C GLN A 20 12.06 -44.27 0.46
N PRO A 21 10.81 -44.61 0.85
CA PRO A 21 9.79 -43.61 1.15
C PRO A 21 10.33 -42.55 2.11
N VAL A 22 10.43 -41.32 1.61
CA VAL A 22 10.78 -40.16 2.42
C VAL A 22 9.73 -40.07 3.54
N PRO A 23 10.14 -40.00 4.82
CA PRO A 23 9.18 -39.90 5.91
C PRO A 23 8.27 -38.70 5.67
N ARG A 24 6.96 -38.93 5.82
CA ARG A 24 5.93 -37.90 5.62
C ARG A 24 6.28 -36.71 6.51
N PRO A 25 6.32 -35.47 5.98
CA PRO A 25 6.58 -34.31 6.81
C PRO A 25 5.54 -34.28 7.94
N PRO A 26 5.96 -33.87 9.14
CA PRO A 26 5.07 -33.78 10.28
C PRO A 26 3.82 -32.97 9.91
N GLY A 27 2.64 -33.43 10.33
CA GLY A 27 1.39 -32.74 10.08
C GLY A 27 1.40 -31.32 10.65
N PRO A 28 0.47 -30.45 10.20
CA PRO A 28 0.39 -29.08 10.67
C PRO A 28 0.08 -29.10 12.18
N GLY A 29 1.09 -28.89 13.02
CA GLY A 29 0.97 -28.96 14.48
C GLY A 29 2.18 -29.55 15.21
N LEU A 30 3.10 -30.21 14.52
CA LEU A 30 4.36 -30.67 15.14
C LEU A 30 5.39 -29.54 15.06
N ARG A 31 5.60 -28.88 16.19
CA ARG A 31 6.70 -27.93 16.40
C ARG A 31 8.01 -28.71 16.26
N LEU A 32 8.89 -28.31 15.35
CA LEU A 32 10.23 -28.87 15.27
C LEU A 32 10.91 -28.68 16.64
N GLU A 33 11.32 -29.78 17.27
CA GLU A 33 11.97 -29.79 18.60
C GLU A 33 13.31 -29.03 18.58
N GLU A 34 13.96 -28.96 17.42
CA GLU A 34 15.15 -28.14 17.17
C GLU A 34 14.90 -27.14 16.04
N PRO A 35 15.25 -25.85 16.23
CA PRO A 35 15.16 -24.87 15.15
C PRO A 35 16.11 -25.26 14.03
N LEU A 36 15.59 -25.33 12.80
CA LEU A 36 16.39 -25.62 11.62
C LEU A 36 17.55 -24.62 11.50
N PRO A 37 18.76 -25.06 11.11
CA PRO A 37 19.87 -24.15 10.86
C PRO A 37 19.44 -23.11 9.83
N LYS A 38 19.74 -21.83 10.11
CA LYS A 38 19.40 -20.74 9.20
C LYS A 38 20.11 -20.99 7.87
N PRO A 39 19.47 -20.84 6.70
CA PRO A 39 20.15 -20.99 5.41
C PRO A 39 21.39 -20.11 5.27
N SER A 40 21.41 -18.94 5.90
CA SER A 40 22.58 -18.05 5.96
C SER A 40 23.77 -18.60 6.77
N SER A 41 23.54 -19.65 7.56
CA SER A 41 24.57 -20.40 8.29
C SER A 41 24.89 -21.75 7.63
N LEU A 42 24.21 -22.09 6.52
CA LEU A 42 24.54 -23.26 5.73
C LEU A 42 25.72 -22.92 4.81
N ASP A 43 26.76 -23.74 4.89
CA ASP A 43 27.90 -23.62 3.98
C ASP A 43 27.48 -23.95 2.55
N PRO A 44 27.64 -23.04 1.57
CA PRO A 44 27.32 -23.32 0.16
C PRO A 44 28.20 -24.40 -0.46
N GLY A 45 29.34 -24.75 0.16
CA GLY A 45 30.20 -25.85 -0.25
C GLY A 45 29.74 -27.24 0.20
N THR A 46 28.71 -27.32 1.05
CA THR A 46 28.21 -28.57 1.64
C THR A 46 26.84 -28.93 1.09
N VAL A 47 26.60 -30.22 0.84
CA VAL A 47 25.27 -30.72 0.45
C VAL A 47 24.40 -30.84 1.69
N HIS A 48 23.37 -30.00 1.79
CA HIS A 48 22.42 -30.03 2.89
C HIS A 48 21.18 -30.86 2.54
N ALA A 49 20.64 -31.62 3.50
CA ALA A 49 19.40 -32.34 3.31
C ALA A 49 18.21 -31.37 3.40
N PHE A 50 17.54 -31.12 2.27
CA PHE A 50 16.41 -30.19 2.22
C PHE A 50 15.03 -30.87 2.40
N SER A 51 14.99 -32.19 2.64
CA SER A 51 13.75 -32.97 2.78
C SER A 51 12.85 -32.54 3.95
N GLN A 52 13.44 -31.87 4.94
CA GLN A 52 12.73 -31.29 6.10
C GLN A 52 12.14 -29.90 5.82
N TYR A 53 12.46 -29.29 4.69
CA TYR A 53 11.95 -27.98 4.29
C TYR A 53 10.75 -28.13 3.35
N ALA A 54 9.74 -27.28 3.54
CA ALA A 54 8.55 -27.28 2.69
C ALA A 54 8.89 -26.79 1.27
N VAL A 55 8.54 -27.59 0.26
CA VAL A 55 8.67 -27.21 -1.15
C VAL A 55 7.80 -25.98 -1.44
N GLY A 56 8.40 -24.94 -2.02
CA GLY A 56 7.73 -23.66 -2.31
C GLY A 56 7.69 -22.68 -1.13
N GLY A 57 8.26 -23.03 0.03
CA GLY A 57 8.40 -22.10 1.16
C GLY A 57 9.48 -21.04 0.92
N VAL A 58 9.28 -19.86 1.50
CA VAL A 58 10.27 -18.77 1.53
C VAL A 58 10.90 -18.69 2.92
N TRP A 59 12.22 -18.62 2.98
CA TRP A 59 12.97 -18.51 4.23
C TRP A 59 13.32 -17.06 4.51
N VAL A 60 12.89 -16.57 5.66
CA VAL A 60 13.24 -15.23 6.16
C VAL A 60 14.17 -15.41 7.37
N ARG A 61 15.23 -14.60 7.46
CA ARG A 61 16.27 -14.71 8.51
C ARG A 61 15.70 -14.61 9.93
N ASP A 62 14.70 -13.75 10.06
CA ASP A 62 13.93 -13.49 11.26
C ASP A 62 12.50 -13.18 10.82
N PRO A 63 11.53 -14.10 11.04
CA PRO A 63 10.15 -13.90 10.60
C PRO A 63 9.43 -12.79 11.37
N ASP A 64 9.95 -12.40 12.54
CA ASP A 64 9.38 -11.35 13.38
C ASP A 64 10.08 -9.99 13.14
N ALA A 65 11.07 -9.94 12.25
CA ALA A 65 11.76 -8.70 11.92
C ALA A 65 10.85 -7.75 11.11
N ASN A 66 10.76 -6.50 11.58
CA ASN A 66 10.03 -5.45 10.89
C ASN A 66 10.92 -4.74 9.87
N HIS A 67 10.35 -4.45 8.69
CA HIS A 67 10.96 -3.59 7.69
C HIS A 67 10.38 -2.19 7.77
N GLU A 68 11.24 -1.19 7.98
CA GLU A 68 10.83 0.21 7.94
C GLU A 68 10.72 0.67 6.48
N LEU A 69 9.55 1.17 6.10
CA LEU A 69 9.28 1.71 4.77
C LEU A 69 9.43 3.23 4.76
N ASN A 70 9.85 3.76 3.60
CA ASN A 70 9.93 5.19 3.32
C ASN A 70 10.77 5.99 4.35
N SER A 71 11.83 5.39 4.91
CA SER A 71 12.64 5.95 6.01
C SER A 71 13.38 7.25 5.66
N GLN A 72 13.59 7.53 4.37
CA GLN A 72 14.30 8.74 3.92
C GLN A 72 13.35 9.88 3.48
N GLY A 73 12.05 9.64 3.38
CA GLY A 73 11.09 10.66 2.93
C GLY A 73 10.62 11.54 4.08
N ALA A 74 10.38 12.83 3.83
CA ALA A 74 9.71 13.67 4.80
C ALA A 74 8.29 13.15 5.03
N LYS A 75 7.97 12.83 6.29
CA LYS A 75 6.68 12.29 6.71
C LYS A 75 5.83 13.38 7.37
N ALA A 76 4.52 13.31 7.16
CA ALA A 76 3.55 14.17 7.81
C ALA A 76 2.29 13.38 8.17
N VAL A 77 1.46 13.99 9.01
CA VAL A 77 0.13 13.45 9.37
C VAL A 77 -0.91 14.38 8.79
N LEU A 78 -1.95 13.80 8.17
CA LEU A 78 -3.14 14.53 7.73
C LEU A 78 -4.40 13.93 8.32
N TYR A 79 -5.43 14.75 8.40
CA TYR A 79 -6.80 14.32 8.65
C TYR A 79 -7.56 14.38 7.33
N VAL A 80 -8.38 13.36 7.07
CA VAL A 80 -9.15 13.25 5.84
C VAL A 80 -10.62 13.06 6.17
N ILE A 81 -11.48 13.79 5.45
CA ILE A 81 -12.93 13.64 5.52
C ILE A 81 -13.45 13.37 4.11
N ASN A 82 -14.21 12.28 3.95
CA ASN A 82 -14.96 12.02 2.74
C ASN A 82 -16.33 12.70 2.84
N VAL A 83 -16.55 13.75 2.04
CA VAL A 83 -17.82 14.48 2.00
C VAL A 83 -18.79 13.94 0.94
N GLY A 84 -18.31 13.06 0.07
CA GLY A 84 -19.08 12.44 -1.00
C GLY A 84 -20.15 11.47 -0.47
N ASP A 85 -20.85 10.83 -1.40
CA ASP A 85 -21.91 9.86 -1.13
C ASP A 85 -21.46 8.40 -1.31
N ARG A 86 -20.21 8.20 -1.71
CA ARG A 86 -19.62 6.89 -2.04
C ARG A 86 -18.25 6.73 -1.40
N ASP A 87 -17.86 5.48 -1.22
CA ASP A 87 -16.51 5.14 -0.76
C ASP A 87 -15.45 5.55 -1.78
N ILE A 88 -14.32 5.98 -1.25
CA ILE A 88 -13.16 6.35 -2.05
C ILE A 88 -11.95 5.57 -1.53
N GLN A 89 -11.22 4.92 -2.43
CA GLN A 89 -10.01 4.18 -2.09
C GLN A 89 -8.82 4.78 -2.84
N ILE A 90 -7.74 5.07 -2.11
CA ILE A 90 -6.52 5.68 -2.64
C ILE A 90 -5.36 4.70 -2.45
N GLY A 91 -4.62 4.43 -3.53
CA GLY A 91 -3.40 3.61 -3.49
C GLY A 91 -2.17 4.35 -2.97
N SER A 92 -1.17 3.57 -2.53
CA SER A 92 0.11 4.03 -1.96
C SER A 92 0.86 5.11 -2.75
N HIS A 93 0.75 5.13 -4.09
CA HIS A 93 1.54 6.00 -4.97
C HIS A 93 0.72 7.08 -5.69
N ILE A 94 -0.52 7.30 -5.26
CA ILE A 94 -1.34 8.38 -5.78
C ILE A 94 -0.91 9.70 -5.13
N HIS A 95 -0.69 10.73 -5.95
CA HIS A 95 -0.50 12.09 -5.46
C HIS A 95 -1.80 12.59 -4.84
N LEU A 96 -1.78 12.88 -3.53
CA LEU A 96 -3.01 13.17 -2.78
C LEU A 96 -3.73 14.41 -3.28
N ALA A 97 -3.00 15.44 -3.72
CA ALA A 97 -3.59 16.63 -4.33
C ALA A 97 -4.17 16.39 -5.74
N ASP A 98 -4.04 15.18 -6.31
CA ASP A 98 -4.71 14.73 -7.54
C ASP A 98 -5.82 13.67 -7.31
N ALA A 99 -6.07 13.27 -6.05
CA ALA A 99 -7.15 12.33 -5.70
C ALA A 99 -8.57 12.93 -5.90
N ASN A 100 -9.61 12.20 -5.50
CA ASN A 100 -11.00 12.68 -5.60
C ASN A 100 -11.21 14.02 -4.84
N GLU A 101 -12.01 14.93 -5.40
CA GLU A 101 -12.33 16.25 -4.84
C GLU A 101 -13.27 16.19 -3.63
N ASP A 102 -13.95 15.07 -3.44
CA ASP A 102 -14.78 14.79 -2.25
C ASP A 102 -13.96 14.42 -1.01
N LEU A 103 -12.64 14.26 -1.15
CA LEU A 103 -11.74 14.11 0.00
C LEU A 103 -11.18 15.47 0.39
N LEU A 104 -11.56 15.90 1.59
CA LEU A 104 -11.03 17.10 2.23
C LEU A 104 -9.84 16.73 3.10
N PHE A 105 -8.72 17.44 2.93
CA PHE A 105 -7.49 17.21 3.67
C PHE A 105 -7.22 18.35 4.65
N PHE A 106 -6.72 18.02 5.84
CA PHE A 106 -6.38 18.98 6.88
C PHE A 106 -5.05 18.61 7.52
N VAL A 107 -4.15 19.59 7.69
CA VAL A 107 -2.91 19.42 8.47
C VAL A 107 -3.14 19.61 9.97
N ASP A 108 -4.20 20.33 10.32
CA ASP A 108 -4.58 20.66 11.69
C ASP A 108 -5.84 19.88 12.10
N LYS A 109 -5.78 19.26 13.26
CA LYS A 109 -6.88 18.53 13.88
C LYS A 109 -8.06 19.44 14.21
N ASP A 110 -7.80 20.67 14.66
CA ASP A 110 -8.85 21.60 15.08
C ASP A 110 -9.66 22.07 13.86
N ALA A 111 -8.99 22.30 12.73
CA ALA A 111 -9.64 22.60 11.45
C ALA A 111 -10.51 21.42 10.96
N ALA A 112 -10.00 20.19 11.07
CA ALA A 112 -10.79 18.99 10.75
C ALA A 112 -12.04 18.87 11.64
N ALA A 113 -11.89 19.09 12.95
CA ALA A 113 -13.00 19.06 13.90
C ALA A 113 -14.03 20.20 13.65
N GLN A 114 -13.59 21.37 13.15
CA GLN A 114 -14.48 22.44 12.72
C GLN A 114 -15.29 22.02 11.48
N ALA A 115 -14.63 21.42 10.48
CA ALA A 115 -15.30 20.90 9.30
C ALA A 115 -16.34 19.81 9.64
N GLU A 116 -16.02 18.88 10.55
CA GLU A 116 -16.96 17.86 11.03
C GLU A 116 -18.22 18.45 11.67
N ARG A 117 -18.05 19.48 12.51
CA ARG A 117 -19.17 20.19 13.13
C ARG A 117 -20.09 20.85 12.11
N VAL A 118 -19.51 21.41 11.05
CA VAL A 118 -20.29 21.98 9.94
C VAL A 118 -21.02 20.90 9.15
N LEU A 119 -20.36 19.76 8.88
CA LEU A 119 -20.95 18.63 8.14
C LEU A 119 -22.12 17.94 8.86
N THR A 120 -22.24 18.16 10.17
CA THR A 120 -23.31 17.62 11.01
C THR A 120 -24.37 18.68 11.38
N ALA A 121 -24.22 19.91 10.89
CA ALA A 121 -25.12 21.02 11.19
C ALA A 121 -26.49 20.84 10.51
N ARG A 122 -27.52 20.50 11.30
CA ARG A 122 -28.88 20.20 10.80
C ARG A 122 -29.60 21.36 10.12
N HIS A 123 -29.15 22.60 10.34
CA HIS A 123 -29.78 23.79 9.77
C HIS A 123 -29.28 24.13 8.36
N LEU A 124 -28.23 23.46 7.89
CA LEU A 124 -27.66 23.63 6.56
C LEU A 124 -28.08 22.46 5.66
N SER A 125 -28.32 22.74 4.38
CA SER A 125 -28.45 21.68 3.36
C SER A 125 -27.10 20.98 3.14
N ARG A 126 -27.11 19.75 2.61
CA ARG A 126 -25.87 19.00 2.36
C ARG A 126 -24.86 19.76 1.47
N PRO A 127 -25.27 20.41 0.36
CA PRO A 127 -24.34 21.23 -0.44
C PRO A 127 -23.74 22.40 0.35
N GLU A 128 -24.53 23.08 1.19
CA GLU A 128 -24.05 24.18 2.04
C GLU A 128 -23.06 23.67 3.10
N GLN A 129 -23.37 22.55 3.76
CA GLN A 129 -22.46 21.89 4.70
C GLN A 129 -21.10 21.59 4.04
N ILE A 130 -21.11 21.03 2.83
CA ILE A 130 -19.89 20.71 2.08
C ILE A 130 -19.13 21.98 1.72
N ALA A 131 -19.82 23.00 1.21
CA ALA A 131 -19.20 24.27 0.82
C ALA A 131 -18.54 24.98 2.02
N GLU A 132 -19.19 24.99 3.17
CA GLU A 132 -18.65 25.57 4.41
C GLU A 132 -17.50 24.72 4.96
N ALA A 133 -17.61 23.39 4.98
CA ALA A 133 -16.53 22.50 5.41
C ALA A 133 -15.26 22.65 4.57
N ARG A 134 -15.42 22.85 3.24
CA ARG A 134 -14.31 23.11 2.32
C ARG A 134 -13.50 24.36 2.66
N ARG A 135 -14.08 25.35 3.36
CA ARG A 135 -13.36 26.57 3.77
C ARG A 135 -12.30 26.29 4.84
N PHE A 136 -12.46 25.23 5.62
CA PHE A 136 -11.48 24.79 6.62
C PHE A 136 -10.43 23.84 6.03
N ALA A 137 -10.75 23.18 4.91
CA ALA A 137 -9.84 22.25 4.26
C ALA A 137 -8.62 22.99 3.73
N HIS A 138 -7.47 22.32 3.74
CA HIS A 138 -6.32 22.84 3.04
C HIS A 138 -6.62 22.92 1.55
N ASP A 139 -6.27 24.06 0.97
CA ASP A 139 -6.21 24.18 -0.47
C ASP A 139 -5.26 23.10 -0.98
N ARG A 140 -5.59 22.52 -2.13
CA ARG A 140 -4.73 21.58 -2.86
C ARG A 140 -3.57 22.35 -3.52
N SER A 141 -3.12 23.40 -2.84
CA SER A 141 -2.27 24.48 -3.30
C SER A 141 -0.97 23.89 -3.79
N LYS A 142 -0.45 24.44 -4.88
CA LYS A 142 0.83 24.06 -5.48
C LYS A 142 2.03 24.48 -4.63
N THR A 143 1.83 24.75 -3.34
CA THR A 143 2.90 25.16 -2.43
C THR A 143 3.87 23.97 -2.31
N PRO A 144 5.09 24.07 -2.86
CA PRO A 144 6.03 22.95 -2.82
C PRO A 144 6.32 22.54 -1.38
N GLY A 145 6.38 21.23 -1.13
CA GLY A 145 6.66 20.67 0.20
C GLY A 145 5.51 20.81 1.22
N ARG A 146 4.30 21.21 0.81
CA ARG A 146 3.15 21.32 1.71
C ARG A 146 2.04 20.34 1.35
N ALA A 147 1.73 19.44 2.28
CA ALA A 147 0.64 18.49 2.12
C ALA A 147 -0.73 19.19 1.91
N PRO A 148 -1.62 18.65 1.05
CA PRO A 148 -1.49 17.37 0.34
C PRO A 148 -0.62 17.42 -0.94
N TRP A 149 -0.09 18.58 -1.33
CA TRP A 149 0.71 18.74 -2.54
C TRP A 149 2.12 18.18 -2.40
N GLY A 150 2.51 17.31 -3.31
CA GLY A 150 3.79 16.60 -3.30
C GLY A 150 3.83 15.39 -2.36
N PHE A 151 2.70 14.99 -1.76
CA PHE A 151 2.62 13.86 -0.83
C PHE A 151 1.79 12.69 -1.39
N ARG A 152 2.13 11.49 -0.92
CA ARG A 152 1.42 10.22 -1.14
C ARG A 152 1.22 9.49 0.20
N LEU A 153 0.41 8.44 0.23
CA LEU A 153 0.21 7.65 1.46
C LEU A 153 1.50 6.97 1.92
N ASP A 154 1.80 7.04 3.22
CA ASP A 154 2.87 6.26 3.84
C ASP A 154 2.34 4.87 4.24
N VAL A 155 2.04 4.05 3.23
CA VAL A 155 1.62 2.65 3.38
C VAL A 155 2.48 1.76 2.49
N ALA A 156 2.36 0.44 2.66
CA ALA A 156 3.14 -0.50 1.86
C ALA A 156 2.86 -0.31 0.35
N PRO A 157 3.88 -0.43 -0.52
CA PRO A 157 3.68 -0.40 -1.96
C PRO A 157 2.66 -1.46 -2.40
N GLY A 158 1.69 -1.06 -3.22
CA GLY A 158 0.58 -1.92 -3.63
C GLY A 158 -0.66 -1.87 -2.71
N ASP A 159 -0.50 -1.43 -1.46
CA ASP A 159 -1.64 -1.22 -0.55
C ASP A 159 -2.37 0.09 -0.85
N SER A 160 -3.51 0.25 -0.18
CA SER A 160 -4.42 1.37 -0.31
C SER A 160 -5.19 1.65 0.98
N LYS A 161 -5.73 2.85 1.11
CA LYS A 161 -6.62 3.24 2.21
C LYS A 161 -8.01 3.59 1.66
N ARG A 162 -9.05 3.04 2.30
CA ARG A 162 -10.46 3.31 2.00
C ARG A 162 -10.99 4.38 2.95
N PHE A 163 -11.74 5.33 2.41
CA PHE A 163 -12.39 6.43 3.10
C PHE A 163 -13.88 6.33 2.81
N SER A 164 -14.70 6.04 3.83
CA SER A 164 -16.14 6.03 3.65
C SER A 164 -16.80 7.34 4.10
N PRO A 165 -17.93 7.73 3.50
CA PRO A 165 -18.72 8.88 3.96
C PRO A 165 -19.22 8.77 5.41
N GLU A 166 -19.47 7.55 5.91
CA GLU A 166 -20.03 7.30 7.25
C GLU A 166 -19.00 7.38 8.38
N HIS A 167 -17.69 7.42 8.08
CA HIS A 167 -16.64 7.50 9.09
C HIS A 167 -16.43 8.96 9.52
N ALA A 168 -17.27 9.41 10.45
CA ALA A 168 -16.96 10.51 11.35
C ALA A 168 -16.61 9.91 12.73
N PRO A 169 -15.44 10.21 13.32
CA PRO A 169 -14.55 11.34 13.01
C PRO A 169 -13.56 11.08 11.86
N SER A 170 -12.93 12.15 11.39
CA SER A 170 -11.92 12.19 10.32
C SER A 170 -10.82 11.12 10.45
N ASP A 171 -10.48 10.53 9.31
CA ASP A 171 -9.42 9.53 9.23
C ASP A 171 -8.05 10.21 9.37
N LYS A 172 -7.33 9.87 10.45
CA LYS A 172 -5.90 10.20 10.55
C LYS A 172 -5.11 9.33 9.57
N ILE A 173 -4.33 9.94 8.71
CA ILE A 173 -3.45 9.27 7.74
C ILE A 173 -2.01 9.73 7.90
N GLU A 174 -1.09 8.81 7.62
CA GLU A 174 0.34 9.12 7.48
C GLU A 174 0.66 9.28 6.00
N VAL A 175 1.44 10.30 5.70
CA VAL A 175 1.81 10.66 4.33
C VAL A 175 3.31 10.86 4.25
N VAL A 176 3.85 10.57 3.08
CA VAL A 176 5.26 10.76 2.78
C VAL A 176 5.41 11.51 1.47
N GLU A 177 6.45 12.34 1.40
CA GLU A 177 6.77 13.06 0.18
C GLU A 177 7.07 12.13 -1.00
N MET A 178 6.72 12.59 -2.20
CA MET A 178 7.12 11.94 -3.43
C MET A 178 8.64 12.10 -3.64
N GLY A 179 9.29 11.00 -4.03
CA GLY A 179 10.73 10.97 -4.31
C GLY A 179 11.07 11.16 -5.80
N GLY A 180 12.35 10.96 -6.13
CA GLY A 180 12.86 11.08 -7.50
C GLY A 180 12.85 12.53 -7.99
N ASN A 181 12.51 12.72 -9.27
CA ASN A 181 12.46 14.05 -9.90
C ASN A 181 11.22 14.87 -9.50
N ARG A 182 10.37 14.35 -8.62
CA ARG A 182 9.18 15.03 -8.09
C ARG A 182 8.28 15.62 -9.19
N ARG A 183 8.11 14.86 -10.28
CA ARG A 183 7.23 15.16 -11.39
C ARG A 183 6.02 14.22 -11.42
N VAL A 184 4.81 14.78 -11.43
CA VAL A 184 3.52 14.08 -11.52
C VAL A 184 2.75 14.58 -12.74
N PRO A 185 2.99 13.99 -13.93
CA PRO A 185 2.42 14.45 -15.20
C PRO A 185 0.89 14.31 -15.29
N GLY A 186 0.25 13.46 -14.48
CA GLY A 186 -1.18 13.60 -14.19
C GLY A 186 -1.96 12.32 -13.87
N LEU A 187 -3.04 12.53 -13.09
CA LEU A 187 -4.21 11.66 -12.88
C LEU A 187 -5.54 12.44 -13.09
N ARG A 188 -5.50 13.79 -13.05
CA ARG A 188 -6.62 14.69 -13.34
C ARG A 188 -6.58 15.10 -14.82
N LYS A 189 -7.75 15.14 -15.47
CA LYS A 189 -7.87 15.55 -16.89
C LYS A 189 -7.37 16.97 -17.16
N ASP A 190 -7.58 17.88 -16.21
CA ASP A 190 -7.32 19.30 -16.39
C ASP A 190 -6.05 19.76 -15.66
N LYS A 191 -5.07 18.88 -15.46
CA LYS A 191 -3.83 19.24 -14.78
C LYS A 191 -2.95 20.08 -15.71
N PRO A 192 -2.70 21.37 -15.40
CA PRO A 192 -1.84 22.22 -16.21
C PRO A 192 -0.41 21.67 -16.33
N ALA A 193 0.28 21.94 -17.45
CA ALA A 193 1.68 21.51 -17.62
C ALA A 193 2.63 22.08 -16.56
N GLY A 194 2.33 23.26 -16.01
CA GLY A 194 3.08 23.87 -14.90
C GLY A 194 2.85 23.21 -13.53
N ASP A 195 1.93 22.24 -13.44
CA ASP A 195 1.54 21.57 -12.20
C ASP A 195 2.14 20.16 -12.11
N VAL A 196 2.88 19.79 -13.15
CA VAL A 196 3.61 18.53 -13.24
C VAL A 196 4.74 18.51 -12.23
N ASP A 197 5.39 19.65 -12.01
CA ASP A 197 6.54 19.75 -11.12
C ASP A 197 6.05 20.10 -9.71
N LEU A 198 6.50 19.32 -8.71
CA LEU A 198 6.09 19.48 -7.32
C LEU A 198 7.08 20.33 -6.49
N ASP A 199 8.10 20.86 -7.16
CA ASP A 199 9.26 21.59 -6.61
C ASP A 199 9.18 23.10 -6.86
#